data_AF-A0A960YIW4-F1
#
_entry.id   AF-A0A960YIW4-F1
#
_cell.length_a   1.000
_cell.length_b   1.000
_cell.length_c   1.000
_cell.angle_alpha   90.00
_cell.angle_beta   90.00
_cell.angle_gamma   90.00
#
_symmetry.space_group_name_H-M   'P 1'
#
loop_
_entity.id
_entity.type
_entity.pdbx_description
1 polymer ?
#
loop_
_entity_poly.entity_id
_entity_poly.type
_entity_poly.pdbx_seq_one_letter_code
_entity_poly.pdbx_strand_id
1 'polypeptide(L)'
;MPIKALRIITGLFFLVLGILGVLPSIEEGIFSLNNNNILMEQLFGVIEIICGVILLAALFVHATRKTIYRAAMIVFLFWVVRIVLAQFVFHAVPTDITSGAFAIWLLHLLAQIQIAISVWVLTKAYD
;
A
#
# COMPACT_ATOMS: atom_id res chain seq x y z
N MET A 1 -12.83 10.54 16.21
CA MET A 1 -11.37 10.55 16.47
C MET A 1 -10.61 9.38 15.85
N PRO A 2 -11.02 8.10 15.99
CA PRO A 2 -10.20 6.96 15.55
C PRO A 2 -9.93 6.92 14.03
N ILE A 3 -10.90 7.31 13.21
CA ILE A 3 -10.76 7.37 11.74
C ILE A 3 -9.70 8.38 11.29
N LYS A 4 -9.54 9.50 12.02
CA LYS A 4 -8.51 10.51 11.71
C LYS A 4 -7.11 9.97 11.99
N ALA A 5 -6.93 9.26 13.11
CA ALA A 5 -5.67 8.62 13.45
C ALA A 5 -5.29 7.54 12.43
N LEU A 6 -6.24 6.65 12.08
CA LEU A 6 -6.03 5.64 11.05
C LEU A 6 -5.63 6.29 9.72
N ARG A 7 -6.30 7.36 9.31
CA ARG A 7 -5.96 8.09 8.08
C ARG A 7 -4.56 8.68 8.12
N ILE A 8 -4.16 9.30 9.22
CA ILE A 8 -2.82 9.88 9.37
C ILE A 8 -1.76 8.78 9.25
N ILE A 9 -1.93 7.68 9.99
CA ILE A 9 -0.97 6.57 9.99
C ILE A 9 -0.89 5.91 8.62
N THR A 10 -2.04 5.61 7.99
CA THR A 10 -2.07 5.03 6.65
C THR A 10 -1.49 6.00 5.61
N GLY A 11 -1.83 7.29 5.67
CA GLY A 11 -1.29 8.30 4.76
C GLY A 11 0.22 8.46 4.88
N LEU A 12 0.75 8.51 6.11
CA LEU A 12 2.19 8.53 6.36
C LEU A 12 2.88 7.24 5.90
N PHE A 13 2.25 6.09 6.12
CA PHE A 13 2.76 4.81 5.64
C PHE A 13 2.95 4.82 4.12
N PHE A 14 1.93 5.24 3.35
CA PHE A 14 2.03 5.37 1.90
C PHE A 14 3.10 6.37 1.45
N LEU A 15 3.24 7.50 2.15
CA LEU A 15 4.30 8.47 1.84
C LEU A 15 5.69 7.88 2.05
N VAL A 16 5.94 7.25 3.20
CA VAL A 16 7.25 6.67 3.51
C VAL A 16 7.57 5.56 2.52
N LEU A 17 6.60 4.66 2.28
CA LEU A 17 6.78 3.56 1.35
C LEU A 17 7.09 4.07 -0.06
N GLY A 18 6.33 5.05 -0.54
CA GLY A 18 6.53 5.58 -1.87
C GLY A 18 7.85 6.36 -2.03
N ILE A 19 8.32 7.04 -0.97
CA ILE A 19 9.66 7.66 -0.96
C ILE A 19 10.74 6.58 -1.08
N LEU A 20 10.60 5.47 -0.37
CA LEU A 20 11.55 4.35 -0.45
C LEU A 20 11.55 3.74 -1.86
N GLY A 21 10.38 3.54 -2.48
CA GLY A 21 10.29 2.99 -3.84
C GLY A 21 10.82 3.89 -4.95
N VAL A 22 10.77 5.21 -4.76
CA VAL A 22 11.38 6.16 -5.71
C VAL A 22 12.90 6.23 -5.57
N LEU A 23 13.45 5.88 -4.40
CA LEU A 23 14.88 5.93 -4.09
C LEU A 23 15.52 4.54 -4.23
N PRO A 24 16.04 4.16 -5.42
CA PRO A 24 16.57 2.82 -5.69
C PRO A 24 17.80 2.44 -4.86
N SER A 25 18.41 3.40 -4.15
CA SER A 25 19.51 3.17 -3.23
C SER A 25 19.06 2.66 -1.85
N ILE A 26 17.76 2.61 -1.58
CA ILE A 26 17.19 2.19 -0.29
C ILE A 26 16.23 1.04 -0.54
N GLU A 27 16.56 -0.15 -0.05
CA GLU A 27 15.66 -1.30 -0.16
C GLU A 27 14.39 -1.05 0.67
N GLU A 28 13.21 -1.22 0.05
CA GLU A 28 11.90 -1.22 0.74
C GLU A 28 11.74 -2.40 1.73
N GLY A 29 12.73 -3.28 1.82
CA GLY A 29 12.70 -4.49 2.63
C GLY A 29 11.59 -5.42 2.18
N ILE A 30 10.74 -5.84 3.12
CA ILE A 30 9.65 -6.81 2.90
C ILE A 30 8.54 -6.32 1.96
N PHE A 31 8.53 -5.02 1.63
CA PHE A 31 7.53 -4.40 0.78
C PHE A 31 7.98 -4.15 -0.65
N SER A 32 9.24 -4.45 -0.98
CA SER A 32 9.75 -4.36 -2.34
C SER A 32 8.86 -5.11 -3.33
N LEU A 33 8.64 -4.48 -4.47
CA LEU A 33 7.77 -4.99 -5.51
C LEU A 33 8.50 -6.01 -6.38
N ASN A 34 9.75 -5.69 -6.75
CA ASN A 34 10.64 -6.55 -7.51
C ASN A 34 12.06 -5.95 -7.54
N ASN A 35 12.99 -6.56 -6.79
CA ASN A 35 14.41 -6.15 -6.77
C ASN A 35 15.09 -6.13 -8.15
N ASN A 36 14.56 -6.83 -9.16
CA ASN A 36 15.13 -6.84 -10.51
C ASN A 36 14.53 -5.79 -11.46
N ASN A 37 13.48 -5.06 -11.05
CA ASN A 37 12.77 -4.15 -11.95
C ASN A 37 12.53 -2.77 -11.33
N ILE A 38 13.63 -2.01 -11.20
CA ILE A 38 13.72 -0.68 -10.58
C ILE A 38 12.67 0.29 -11.15
N LEU A 39 12.41 0.25 -12.47
CA LEU A 39 11.41 1.13 -13.11
C LEU A 39 10.00 0.90 -12.56
N MET A 40 9.66 -0.36 -12.25
CA MET A 40 8.34 -0.69 -11.71
C MET A 40 8.19 -0.24 -10.27
N GLU A 41 9.23 -0.42 -9.45
CA GLU A 41 9.27 0.09 -8.07
C GLU A 41 9.11 1.60 -8.04
N GLN A 42 9.83 2.33 -8.90
CA GLN A 42 9.71 3.79 -8.99
C GLN A 42 8.30 4.23 -9.39
N LEU A 43 7.67 3.55 -10.35
CA LEU A 43 6.29 3.86 -10.77
C LEU A 43 5.30 3.66 -9.62
N PHE A 44 5.38 2.52 -8.91
CA PHE A 44 4.53 2.29 -7.75
C PHE A 44 4.84 3.26 -6.61
N GLY A 45 6.11 3.61 -6.40
CA GLY A 45 6.51 4.59 -5.39
C GLY A 45 5.90 5.97 -5.65
N VAL A 46 5.89 6.44 -6.91
CA VAL A 46 5.19 7.69 -7.27
C VAL A 46 3.69 7.59 -7.00
N ILE A 47 3.06 6.47 -7.37
CA ILE A 47 1.62 6.24 -7.11
C ILE A 47 1.34 6.25 -5.60
N GLU A 48 2.19 5.63 -4.80
CA GLU A 48 2.07 5.57 -3.34
C GLU A 48 2.25 6.94 -2.69
N ILE A 49 3.20 7.76 -3.16
CA ILE A 49 3.33 9.15 -2.72
C ILE A 49 2.03 9.91 -3.01
N ILE A 50 1.48 9.79 -4.22
CA ILE A 50 0.22 10.43 -4.59
C ILE A 50 -0.92 9.95 -3.67
N CYS A 51 -1.00 8.65 -3.40
CA CYS A 51 -1.99 8.07 -2.49
C CYS A 51 -1.86 8.62 -1.06
N GLY A 52 -0.64 8.69 -0.54
CA GLY A 52 -0.33 9.22 0.79
C GLY A 52 -0.71 10.71 0.90
N VAL A 53 -0.34 11.51 -0.10
CA VAL A 53 -0.72 12.93 -0.18
C VAL A 53 -2.23 13.09 -0.22
N ILE A 54 -2.94 12.32 -1.04
CA ILE A 54 -4.41 12.38 -1.14
C ILE A 54 -5.07 12.06 0.21
N LEU A 55 -4.62 11.00 0.89
CA LEU A 55 -5.15 10.61 2.19
C LEU A 55 -4.91 11.68 3.25
N LEU A 56 -3.73 12.30 3.28
CA LEU A 56 -3.40 13.35 4.24
C LEU A 56 -4.07 14.69 3.91
N ALA A 57 -4.11 15.08 2.63
CA ALA A 57 -4.77 16.32 2.19
C ALA A 57 -6.27 16.31 2.53
N ALA A 58 -6.91 15.14 2.50
CA ALA A 58 -8.30 14.99 2.90
C ALA A 58 -8.57 15.32 4.39
N LEU A 59 -7.54 15.52 5.23
CA LEU A 59 -7.70 16.03 6.60
C LEU A 59 -7.89 17.55 6.66
N PHE A 60 -7.31 18.28 5.72
CA PHE A 60 -7.24 19.75 5.73
C PHE A 60 -8.17 20.38 4.69
N VAL A 61 -8.46 19.67 3.60
CA VAL A 61 -9.34 20.14 2.55
C VAL A 61 -10.80 19.88 2.91
N HIS A 62 -11.65 20.90 2.80
CA HIS A 62 -13.11 20.75 2.84
C HIS A 62 -13.62 20.08 1.55
N ALA A 63 -13.34 18.78 1.42
CA ALA A 63 -13.83 17.96 0.33
C ALA A 63 -15.16 17.29 0.69
N THR A 64 -16.04 17.10 -0.30
CA THR A 64 -17.28 16.35 -0.09
C THR A 64 -16.96 14.90 0.25
N ARG A 65 -17.83 14.24 1.05
CA ARG A 65 -17.68 12.81 1.39
C ARG A 65 -17.50 11.93 0.15
N LYS A 66 -18.26 12.21 -0.92
CA LYS A 66 -18.17 11.51 -2.21
C LYS A 66 -16.79 11.59 -2.85
N THR A 67 -16.14 12.75 -2.79
CA THR A 67 -14.78 12.95 -3.33
C THR A 67 -13.76 12.12 -2.53
N ILE A 68 -13.86 12.17 -1.21
CA ILE A 68 -12.96 11.42 -0.30
C ILE A 68 -13.15 9.91 -0.48
N TYR A 69 -14.40 9.44 -0.60
CA TYR A 69 -14.71 8.04 -0.87
C TYR A 69 -14.06 7.56 -2.17
N ARG A 70 -14.24 8.30 -3.27
CA ARG A 70 -13.65 7.94 -4.58
C ARG A 70 -12.13 7.92 -4.51
N ALA A 71 -11.53 8.92 -3.86
CA ALA A 71 -10.09 8.98 -3.65
C ALA A 71 -9.58 7.75 -2.87
N ALA A 72 -10.20 7.42 -1.73
CA ALA A 72 -9.82 6.27 -0.93
C ALA A 72 -10.02 4.93 -1.66
N MET A 73 -11.08 4.82 -2.47
CA MET A 73 -11.33 3.66 -3.33
C MET A 73 -10.24 3.49 -4.39
N ILE A 74 -9.76 4.58 -5.00
CA ILE A 74 -8.65 4.53 -5.96
C ILE A 74 -7.38 4.02 -5.26
N VAL A 75 -7.05 4.56 -4.08
CA VAL A 75 -5.90 4.09 -3.29
C VAL A 75 -6.02 2.60 -2.97
N PHE A 76 -7.21 2.16 -2.56
CA PHE A 76 -7.49 0.75 -2.27
C PHE A 76 -7.25 -0.13 -3.49
N LEU A 77 -7.76 0.25 -4.67
CA LEU A 77 -7.60 -0.51 -5.90
C LEU A 77 -6.12 -0.62 -6.30
N PHE A 78 -5.36 0.49 -6.26
CA PHE A 78 -3.93 0.45 -6.56
C PHE A 78 -3.16 -0.46 -5.59
N TRP A 79 -3.51 -0.42 -4.31
CA TRP A 79 -2.88 -1.29 -3.31
C TRP A 79 -3.21 -2.77 -3.52
N VAL A 80 -4.45 -3.10 -3.90
CA VAL A 80 -4.82 -4.49 -4.25
C VAL A 80 -4.04 -4.96 -5.48
N VAL A 81 -3.91 -4.12 -6.50
CA VAL A 81 -3.08 -4.44 -7.69
C VAL A 81 -1.63 -4.68 -7.29
N ARG A 82 -1.07 -3.86 -6.39
CA ARG A 82 0.28 -4.02 -5.84
C ARG A 82 0.46 -5.39 -5.18
N ILE A 83 -0.49 -5.82 -4.34
CA ILE A 83 -0.46 -7.14 -3.67
C ILE A 83 -0.39 -8.25 -4.72
N VAL A 84 -1.25 -8.20 -5.73
CA VAL A 84 -1.30 -9.22 -6.78
C VAL A 84 0.04 -9.31 -7.51
N LEU A 85 0.58 -8.15 -7.91
CA LEU A 85 1.86 -8.10 -8.62
C LEU A 85 3.02 -8.59 -7.75
N ALA A 86 3.14 -8.08 -6.52
CA ALA A 86 4.24 -8.41 -5.63
C ALA A 86 4.23 -9.88 -5.21
N GLN A 87 3.07 -10.41 -4.78
CA GLN A 87 2.98 -11.72 -4.11
C GLN A 87 2.66 -12.90 -5.04
N PHE A 88 2.14 -12.64 -6.23
CA PHE A 88 1.70 -13.71 -7.15
C PHE A 88 2.32 -13.62 -8.54
N VAL A 89 2.78 -12.43 -8.98
CA VAL A 89 3.40 -12.26 -10.31
C VAL A 89 4.92 -12.23 -10.20
N PHE A 90 5.49 -11.46 -9.26
CA PHE A 90 6.94 -11.33 -9.12
C PHE A 90 7.54 -12.30 -8.13
N HIS A 91 6.86 -12.55 -7.01
CA HIS A 91 7.23 -13.62 -6.09
C HIS A 91 6.34 -14.83 -6.35
N ALA A 92 6.94 -15.98 -6.67
CA ALA A 92 6.19 -17.22 -6.81
C ALA A 92 5.78 -17.73 -5.43
N VAL A 93 4.56 -18.28 -5.33
CA VAL A 93 4.09 -18.94 -4.11
C VAL A 93 5.01 -20.12 -3.79
N PRO A 94 5.62 -20.18 -2.60
CA PRO A 94 6.45 -21.32 -2.22
C PRO A 94 5.63 -22.62 -2.24
N THR A 95 6.15 -23.66 -2.92
CA THR A 95 5.45 -24.94 -3.06
C THR A 95 5.52 -25.82 -1.81
N ASP A 96 6.55 -25.62 -0.98
CA ASP A 96 6.71 -26.36 0.28
C ASP A 96 6.12 -25.58 1.45
N ILE A 97 4.96 -26.05 1.91
CA ILE A 97 4.15 -25.44 2.97
C ILE A 97 4.82 -25.56 4.34
N THR A 98 5.72 -26.53 4.52
CA THR A 98 6.42 -26.75 5.80
C THR A 98 7.73 -25.97 5.91
N SER A 99 8.13 -25.31 4.82
CA SER A 99 9.34 -24.50 4.79
C SER A 99 9.16 -23.15 5.50
N GLY A 100 10.25 -22.62 6.06
CA GLY A 100 10.26 -21.24 6.57
C GLY A 100 9.96 -20.19 5.49
N ALA A 101 10.22 -20.50 4.21
CA ALA A 101 9.93 -19.61 3.09
C ALA A 101 8.42 -19.40 2.89
N PHE A 102 7.60 -20.44 3.04
CA PHE A 102 6.14 -20.30 2.99
C PHE A 102 5.61 -19.42 4.12
N ALA A 103 6.13 -19.60 5.35
CA ALA A 103 5.74 -18.79 6.49
C ALA A 103 6.08 -17.30 6.30
N ILE A 104 7.28 -16.99 5.76
CA ILE A 104 7.69 -15.61 5.46
C ILE A 104 6.82 -15.00 4.34
N TRP A 105 6.58 -15.75 3.25
CA TRP A 105 5.70 -15.30 2.17
C TRP A 105 4.28 -15.00 2.68
N LEU A 106 3.71 -15.89 3.50
CA LEU A 106 2.40 -15.71 4.10
C LEU A 106 2.37 -14.49 5.03
N LEU A 107 3.42 -14.28 5.83
CA LEU A 107 3.54 -13.10 6.70
C LEU A 107 3.55 -11.81 5.88
N HIS A 108 4.30 -11.78 4.77
CA HIS A 108 4.33 -10.61 3.87
C HIS A 108 2.96 -10.35 3.25
N LEU A 109 2.29 -11.39 2.76
CA LEU A 109 0.94 -11.29 2.21
C LEU A 109 -0.05 -10.72 3.26
N LEU A 110 -0.03 -11.27 4.48
CA LEU A 110 -0.91 -10.82 5.55
C LEU A 110 -0.63 -9.38 5.97
N ALA A 111 0.64 -8.96 6.02
CA ALA A 111 1.01 -7.58 6.29
C ALA A 111 0.42 -6.62 5.23
N GLN A 112 0.52 -6.99 3.94
CA GLN A 112 -0.06 -6.16 2.88
C GLN A 112 -1.60 -6.15 2.88
N ILE A 113 -2.24 -7.28 3.22
CA ILE A 113 -3.70 -7.35 3.41
C ILE A 113 -4.15 -6.45 4.57
N GLN A 114 -3.41 -6.41 5.67
CA GLN A 114 -3.73 -5.55 6.82
C GLN A 114 -3.76 -4.06 6.42
N ILE A 115 -2.84 -3.63 5.55
CA ILE A 115 -2.82 -2.28 4.98
C ILE A 115 -4.02 -2.07 4.05
N ALA A 116 -4.34 -3.06 3.19
CA ALA A 116 -5.52 -2.99 2.33
C ALA A 116 -6.82 -2.81 3.13
N ILE A 117 -6.96 -3.56 4.23
CA ILE A 117 -8.11 -3.45 5.15
C ILE A 117 -8.14 -2.07 5.80
N SER A 118 -6.98 -1.52 6.18
CA SER A 118 -6.90 -0.16 6.75
C SER A 118 -7.45 0.89 5.78
N VAL A 119 -7.08 0.81 4.50
CA VAL A 119 -7.62 1.69 3.44
C VAL A 119 -9.10 1.42 3.18
N TRP A 120 -9.54 0.17 3.22
CA TRP A 120 -10.94 -0.20 3.06
C TRP A 120 -11.83 0.38 4.16
N VAL A 121 -11.41 0.24 5.43
CA VAL A 121 -12.10 0.83 6.59
C VAL A 121 -12.18 2.35 6.44
N LEU A 122 -11.10 2.99 5.98
CA LEU A 122 -11.12 4.42 5.66
C LEU A 122 -12.14 4.72 4.56
N THR A 123 -12.20 3.94 3.49
CA THR A 123 -13.16 4.13 2.40
C THR A 123 -14.60 4.03 2.91
N LYS A 124 -14.91 3.01 3.70
CA LYS A 124 -16.25 2.79 4.27
C LYS A 124 -16.68 3.86 5.28
N ALA A 125 -15.75 4.57 5.91
CA ALA A 125 -16.09 5.68 6.79
C ALA A 125 -16.64 6.91 6.05
N TYR A 126 -16.46 6.98 4.72
CA TYR A 126 -16.92 8.10 3.87
C TYR A 126 -17.98 7.70 2.83
N ASP A 127 -18.43 6.43 2.85
CA ASP A 127 -19.69 5.99 2.23
C ASP A 127 -20.88 6.74 2.87
#